data_AF-A0A3B8UIV8-F1
#
_entry.id   AF-A0A3B8UIV8-F1
#
_cell.length_a   1.000
_cell.length_b   1.000
_cell.length_c   1.000
_cell.angle_alpha   90.00
_cell.angle_beta   90.00
_cell.angle_gamma   90.00
#
_symmetry.space_group_name_H-M   'P 1'
#
loop_
_entity.id
_entity.type
_entity.pdbx_description
1 polymer ?
#
loop_
_entity_poly.entity_id
_entity_poly.type
_entity_poly.pdbx_seq_one_letter_code
_entity_poly.pdbx_strand_id
1 'polypeptide(L)'
;MKFMYSLLIIIEIVLMGICAVKSFGKKGKLAEIVLYYETVAFVCGIFFWLYAFYPDIKVTTLCKGAELACYDWLVILLMYYTQYYTGLFKEIRAVKIVMILFSAVDSFVMIANVWTHKVFTISEITNSDIIIEYVKDGFFYRAHFLYNYIVIVVILISFIFMIAKASKFYSFRYEVIFITLFVGFILDLATVRSQSIYDISTLIYGFMSMIIYYLTLSYIPNELIENTLSLIIKDMN
;
A
#
# COMPACT_ATOMS: atom_id res chain seq x y z
N MET A 1 -18.48 -15.07 9.59
CA MET A 1 -17.38 -14.08 9.59
C MET A 1 -16.32 -14.40 8.54
N LYS A 2 -15.62 -15.55 8.60
CA LYS A 2 -14.58 -15.97 7.65
C LYS A 2 -14.99 -15.88 6.16
N PHE A 3 -16.15 -16.42 5.80
CA PHE A 3 -16.67 -16.36 4.41
C PHE A 3 -16.92 -14.92 3.93
N MET A 4 -17.58 -14.10 4.74
CA MET A 4 -17.88 -12.70 4.41
C MET A 4 -16.61 -11.87 4.25
N TYR A 5 -15.63 -12.06 5.15
CA TYR A 5 -14.33 -11.40 5.07
C TYR A 5 -13.55 -11.84 3.82
N SER A 6 -13.56 -13.13 3.49
CA SER A 6 -12.95 -13.65 2.26
C SER A 6 -13.57 -13.01 1.01
N LEU A 7 -14.90 -12.91 0.97
CA LEU A 7 -15.62 -12.29 -0.15
C LEU A 7 -15.24 -10.81 -0.31
N LEU A 8 -15.15 -10.06 0.78
CA LEU A 8 -14.71 -8.65 0.75
C LEU A 8 -13.31 -8.51 0.17
N ILE A 9 -12.36 -9.34 0.61
CA ILE A 9 -10.99 -9.33 0.09
C ILE A 9 -10.97 -9.67 -1.41
N ILE A 10 -11.72 -10.68 -1.84
CA ILE A 10 -11.78 -11.06 -3.26
C ILE A 10 -12.33 -9.90 -4.11
N ILE A 11 -13.40 -9.24 -3.65
CA ILE A 11 -13.96 -8.07 -4.35
C ILE A 11 -12.89 -6.98 -4.47
N GLU A 12 -12.17 -6.70 -3.39
CA GLU A 12 -11.12 -5.69 -3.39
C GLU A 12 -9.95 -6.04 -4.32
N ILE A 13 -9.48 -7.28 -4.33
CA ILE A 13 -8.47 -7.78 -5.26
C ILE A 13 -8.92 -7.57 -6.71
N VAL A 14 -10.18 -7.88 -7.02
CA VAL A 14 -10.73 -7.67 -8.37
C VAL A 14 -10.72 -6.18 -8.73
N LEU A 15 -11.12 -5.30 -7.81
CA LEU A 15 -11.12 -3.86 -8.03
C LEU A 15 -9.70 -3.31 -8.24
N MET A 16 -8.72 -3.72 -7.44
CA MET A 16 -7.31 -3.36 -7.62
C MET A 16 -6.79 -3.87 -8.97
N GLY A 17 -7.16 -5.09 -9.38
CA GLY A 17 -6.83 -5.63 -10.70
C GLY A 17 -7.39 -4.78 -11.85
N ILE A 18 -8.63 -4.30 -11.73
CA ILE A 18 -9.23 -3.38 -12.71
C ILE A 18 -8.47 -2.04 -12.75
N CYS A 19 -8.09 -1.49 -11.59
CA CYS A 19 -7.28 -0.27 -11.50
C CYS A 19 -5.90 -0.43 -12.15
N ALA A 20 -5.22 -1.56 -11.90
CA ALA A 20 -3.94 -1.89 -12.53
C ALA A 20 -4.08 -1.97 -14.06
N VAL A 21 -5.08 -2.72 -14.56
CA VAL A 21 -5.34 -2.86 -16.01
C VAL A 21 -5.61 -1.51 -16.68
N LYS A 22 -6.44 -0.66 -16.06
CA LYS A 22 -6.75 0.67 -16.60
C LYS A 22 -5.56 1.62 -16.58
N SER A 23 -4.60 1.39 -15.69
CA SER A 23 -3.38 2.21 -15.57
C SER A 23 -2.39 1.98 -16.73
N PHE A 24 -2.35 0.78 -17.33
CA PHE A 24 -1.42 0.46 -18.43
C PHE A 24 -1.52 1.39 -19.64
N GLY A 25 -2.71 1.93 -19.92
CA GLY A 25 -2.94 2.83 -21.06
C GLY A 25 -2.54 4.30 -20.80
N LYS A 26 -2.14 4.64 -19.57
CA LYS A 26 -1.88 6.03 -19.16
C LYS A 26 -0.39 6.37 -19.34
N LYS A 27 -0.11 7.58 -19.85
CA LYS A 27 1.26 8.06 -20.09
C LYS A 27 1.69 9.07 -19.04
N GLY A 28 2.97 9.06 -18.69
CA GLY A 28 3.59 10.01 -17.77
C GLY A 28 4.19 9.33 -16.54
N LYS A 29 5.19 9.99 -15.95
CA LYS A 29 5.99 9.42 -14.86
C LYS A 29 5.16 9.09 -13.61
N LEU A 30 4.18 9.94 -13.31
CA LEU A 30 3.25 9.70 -12.20
C LEU A 30 2.30 8.53 -12.49
N ALA A 31 1.86 8.37 -13.74
CA ALA A 31 1.02 7.24 -14.15
C ALA A 31 1.76 5.90 -14.10
N GLU A 32 3.05 5.91 -14.45
CA GLU A 32 3.93 4.74 -14.33
C GLU A 32 4.11 4.31 -12.87
N ILE A 33 4.31 5.27 -11.95
CA ILE A 33 4.38 4.96 -10.50
C ILE A 33 3.07 4.36 -10.01
N VAL A 34 1.93 4.94 -10.38
CA VAL A 34 0.60 4.42 -10.00
C VAL A 34 0.40 3.02 -10.58
N LEU A 35 0.77 2.76 -11.83
CA LEU A 35 0.69 1.43 -12.42
C LEU A 35 1.48 0.39 -11.60
N TYR A 36 2.72 0.70 -11.24
CA TYR A 36 3.52 -0.19 -10.40
C TYR A 36 2.90 -0.37 -9.01
N TYR A 37 2.41 0.70 -8.39
CA TYR A 37 1.75 0.66 -7.09
C TYR A 37 0.52 -0.26 -7.12
N GLU A 38 -0.40 -0.05 -8.06
CA GLU A 38 -1.60 -0.90 -8.22
C GLU A 38 -1.25 -2.36 -8.50
N THR A 39 -0.21 -2.61 -9.31
CA THR A 39 0.22 -3.97 -9.65
C THR A 39 0.77 -4.69 -8.41
N VAL A 40 1.61 -4.03 -7.62
CA VAL A 40 2.13 -4.61 -6.37
C VAL A 40 1.00 -4.78 -5.35
N ALA A 41 0.06 -3.84 -5.25
CA ALA A 41 -1.09 -3.93 -4.35
C ALA A 41 -1.99 -5.12 -4.70
N PHE A 42 -2.26 -5.33 -5.99
CA PHE A 42 -3.00 -6.48 -6.49
C PHE A 42 -2.30 -7.81 -6.13
N VAL A 43 -0.99 -7.91 -6.38
CA VAL A 43 -0.20 -9.11 -6.03
C VAL A 43 -0.18 -9.34 -4.52
N CYS A 44 -0.01 -8.28 -3.73
CA CYS A 44 -0.07 -8.32 -2.28
C CYS A 44 -1.43 -8.85 -1.78
N GLY A 45 -2.53 -8.39 -2.38
CA GLY A 45 -3.88 -8.85 -2.06
C GLY A 45 -4.06 -10.35 -2.33
N ILE A 46 -3.50 -10.87 -3.44
CA ILE A 46 -3.52 -12.32 -3.73
C ILE A 46 -2.76 -13.09 -2.65
N PHE A 47 -1.55 -12.64 -2.27
CA PHE A 47 -0.79 -13.30 -1.21
C PHE A 47 -1.51 -13.26 0.13
N PHE A 48 -2.11 -12.13 0.49
CA PHE A 48 -2.91 -12.00 1.71
C PHE A 48 -4.09 -12.98 1.73
N TRP A 49 -4.82 -13.10 0.62
CA TRP A 49 -5.93 -14.05 0.52
C TRP A 49 -5.45 -15.50 0.63
N LEU A 50 -4.37 -15.88 -0.07
CA LEU A 50 -3.79 -17.22 0.05
C LEU A 50 -3.33 -17.52 1.47
N TYR A 51 -2.65 -16.57 2.11
CA TYR A 51 -2.24 -16.68 3.51
C TYR A 51 -3.45 -16.87 4.44
N ALA A 52 -4.51 -16.08 4.30
CA ALA A 52 -5.63 -16.10 5.24
C ALA A 52 -6.54 -17.35 5.11
N PHE A 53 -6.58 -17.98 3.95
CA PHE A 53 -7.58 -19.03 3.65
C PHE A 53 -7.00 -20.37 3.17
N TYR A 54 -5.71 -20.47 2.85
CA TYR A 54 -5.12 -21.73 2.41
C TYR A 54 -4.71 -22.61 3.62
N PRO A 55 -5.00 -23.93 3.60
CA PRO A 55 -4.87 -24.79 4.78
C PRO A 55 -3.46 -25.39 4.99
N ASP A 56 -2.49 -25.10 4.13
CA ASP A 56 -1.14 -25.67 4.23
C ASP A 56 -0.14 -24.70 4.90
N ILE A 57 0.53 -25.17 5.95
CA ILE A 57 1.47 -24.36 6.75
C ILE A 57 2.61 -23.77 5.90
N LYS A 58 3.19 -24.55 4.98
CA LYS A 58 4.33 -24.07 4.18
C LYS A 58 3.90 -23.00 3.19
N VAL A 59 2.77 -23.22 2.50
CA VAL A 59 2.19 -22.24 1.59
C VAL A 59 1.79 -20.97 2.34
N THR A 60 1.12 -21.10 3.48
CA THR A 60 0.69 -19.96 4.31
C THR A 60 1.90 -19.17 4.83
N THR A 61 2.98 -19.85 5.24
CA THR A 61 4.23 -19.19 5.66
C THR A 61 4.89 -18.44 4.50
N LEU A 62 4.91 -19.04 3.30
CA LEU A 62 5.46 -18.41 2.10
C LEU A 62 4.63 -17.18 1.70
N CYS A 63 3.31 -17.31 1.67
CA CYS A 63 2.41 -16.23 1.33
C CYS A 63 2.49 -15.08 2.33
N LYS A 64 2.60 -15.36 3.63
CA LYS A 64 2.80 -14.30 4.64
C LYS A 64 4.14 -13.59 4.47
N GLY A 65 5.21 -14.32 4.16
CA GLY A 65 6.51 -13.73 3.85
C GLY A 65 6.46 -12.86 2.59
N ALA A 66 5.78 -13.33 1.54
CA ALA A 66 5.61 -12.59 0.30
C ALA A 66 4.74 -11.33 0.49
N GLU A 67 3.69 -11.39 1.31
CA GLU A 67 2.87 -10.25 1.70
C GLU A 67 3.69 -9.18 2.42
N LEU A 68 4.49 -9.56 3.43
CA LEU A 68 5.37 -8.63 4.14
C LEU A 68 6.40 -8.00 3.19
N ALA A 69 6.99 -8.79 2.29
CA ALA A 69 7.88 -8.27 1.26
C ALA A 69 7.14 -7.26 0.35
N CYS A 70 5.91 -7.54 -0.07
CA CYS A 70 5.11 -6.62 -0.88
C CYS A 70 4.86 -5.27 -0.17
N TYR A 71 4.67 -5.25 1.15
CA TYR A 71 4.49 -4.00 1.89
C TYR A 71 5.70 -3.07 1.78
N ASP A 72 6.93 -3.60 1.84
CA ASP A 72 8.13 -2.79 1.65
C ASP A 72 8.12 -2.06 0.31
N TRP A 73 7.78 -2.79 -0.76
CA TRP A 73 7.72 -2.25 -2.11
C TRP A 73 6.56 -1.25 -2.27
N LEU A 74 5.42 -1.51 -1.64
CA LEU A 74 4.29 -0.57 -1.61
C LEU A 74 4.67 0.73 -0.91
N VAL A 75 5.36 0.67 0.22
CA VAL A 75 5.81 1.85 0.97
C VAL A 75 6.85 2.65 0.17
N ILE A 76 7.79 1.99 -0.53
CA ILE A 76 8.73 2.66 -1.46
C ILE A 76 7.97 3.35 -2.59
N LEU A 77 7.04 2.65 -3.24
CA LEU A 77 6.24 3.19 -4.34
C LEU A 77 5.36 4.34 -3.88
N LEU A 78 4.77 4.25 -2.68
CA LEU A 78 4.00 5.32 -2.06
C LEU A 78 4.88 6.54 -1.77
N MET A 79 6.11 6.33 -1.30
CA MET A 79 7.05 7.44 -1.10
C MET A 79 7.41 8.12 -2.42
N TYR A 80 7.66 7.35 -3.50
CA TYR A 80 7.89 7.92 -4.83
C TYR A 80 6.66 8.64 -5.36
N TYR A 81 5.47 8.06 -5.17
CA TYR A 81 4.22 8.69 -5.50
C TYR A 81 4.09 10.04 -4.77
N THR A 82 4.25 10.07 -3.45
CA THR A 82 4.20 11.29 -2.64
C THR A 82 5.22 12.32 -3.13
N GLN A 83 6.45 11.91 -3.43
CA GLN A 83 7.48 12.82 -3.94
C GLN A 83 7.05 13.49 -5.26
N TYR A 84 6.58 12.70 -6.23
CA TYR A 84 6.17 13.22 -7.54
C TYR A 84 4.84 13.98 -7.50
N TYR A 85 3.90 13.52 -6.68
CA TYR A 85 2.56 14.09 -6.55
C TYR A 85 2.58 15.44 -5.82
N THR A 86 3.41 15.56 -4.79
CA THR A 86 3.49 16.77 -3.95
C THR A 86 4.59 17.75 -4.36
N GLY A 87 5.66 17.27 -5.01
CA GLY A 87 6.82 18.07 -5.37
C GLY A 87 7.64 18.61 -4.18
N LEU A 88 7.42 18.07 -2.97
CA LEU A 88 7.93 18.60 -1.70
C LEU A 88 9.44 18.40 -1.49
N PHE A 89 9.95 17.20 -1.82
CA PHE A 89 11.34 16.84 -1.56
C PHE A 89 12.06 16.52 -2.87
N LYS A 90 13.29 17.03 -2.98
CA LYS A 90 14.20 16.68 -4.09
C LYS A 90 14.81 15.32 -3.83
N GLU A 91 14.97 14.57 -4.92
CA GLU A 91 15.50 13.21 -4.91
C GLU A 91 16.93 13.15 -4.34
N ILE A 92 17.11 12.49 -3.20
CA ILE A 92 18.42 12.07 -2.71
C ILE A 92 18.67 10.66 -3.21
N ARG A 93 19.46 10.52 -4.29
CA ARG A 93 19.75 9.23 -4.94
C ARG A 93 20.26 8.17 -3.96
N ALA A 94 21.10 8.57 -2.99
CA ALA A 94 21.65 7.66 -1.99
C ALA A 94 20.55 7.01 -1.12
N VAL A 95 19.57 7.80 -0.66
CA VAL A 95 18.46 7.29 0.17
C VAL A 95 17.65 6.24 -0.60
N LYS A 96 17.35 6.49 -1.88
CA LYS A 96 16.63 5.54 -2.73
C LYS A 96 17.37 4.21 -2.87
N ILE A 97 18.67 4.28 -3.16
CA ILE A 97 19.49 3.07 -3.33
C ILE A 97 19.51 2.27 -2.02
N VAL A 98 19.71 2.93 -0.88
CA VAL A 98 19.72 2.27 0.43
C VAL A 98 18.37 1.61 0.73
N MET A 99 17.25 2.29 0.45
CA MET A 99 15.90 1.73 0.67
C MET A 99 15.64 0.52 -0.21
N ILE A 100 15.98 0.59 -1.50
CA ILE A 100 15.84 -0.55 -2.42
C ILE A 100 16.70 -1.73 -1.97
N LEU A 101 17.96 -1.48 -1.57
CA LEU A 101 18.85 -2.53 -1.07
C LEU A 101 18.32 -3.16 0.21
N PHE A 102 17.84 -2.35 1.15
CA PHE A 102 17.24 -2.82 2.39
C PHE A 102 16.02 -3.70 2.09
N SER A 103 15.06 -3.20 1.32
CA SER A 103 13.84 -3.95 0.98
C SER A 103 14.11 -5.20 0.15
N ALA A 104 15.16 -5.22 -0.69
CA ALA A 104 15.57 -6.43 -1.39
C ALA A 104 16.12 -7.51 -0.44
N VAL A 105 16.97 -7.11 0.53
CA VAL A 105 17.50 -8.00 1.55
C VAL A 105 16.38 -8.49 2.47
N ASP A 106 15.51 -7.59 2.91
CA ASP A 106 14.38 -7.93 3.77
C ASP A 106 13.41 -8.88 3.07
N SER A 107 13.04 -8.59 1.81
CA SER A 107 12.24 -9.50 0.97
C SER A 107 12.85 -10.90 0.90
N PHE A 108 14.16 -11.01 0.68
CA PHE A 108 14.83 -12.32 0.66
C PHE A 108 14.69 -13.05 2.00
N VAL A 109 14.87 -12.34 3.12
CA VAL A 109 14.70 -12.91 4.47
C VAL A 109 13.26 -13.34 4.71
N MET A 110 12.27 -12.55 4.28
CA MET A 110 10.84 -12.87 4.42
C MET A 110 10.45 -14.12 3.65
N ILE A 111 10.95 -14.28 2.42
CA ILE A 111 10.72 -15.49 1.61
C ILE A 111 11.48 -16.69 2.20
N ALA A 112 12.72 -16.48 2.65
CA ALA A 112 13.52 -17.53 3.30
C ALA A 112 12.96 -17.95 4.67
N ASN A 113 12.00 -17.20 5.23
CA ASN A 113 11.38 -17.50 6.52
C ASN A 113 10.63 -18.85 6.52
N VAL A 114 10.21 -19.33 5.34
CA VAL A 114 9.61 -20.67 5.15
C VAL A 114 10.50 -21.80 5.68
N TRP A 115 11.82 -21.64 5.58
CA TRP A 115 12.78 -22.63 6.04
C TRP A 115 13.50 -22.21 7.32
N THR A 116 13.69 -20.90 7.52
CA THR A 116 14.54 -20.40 8.61
C THR A 116 13.77 -20.07 9.87
N HIS A 117 12.47 -19.77 9.78
CA HIS A 117 11.59 -19.38 10.89
C HIS A 117 12.15 -18.26 11.79
N LYS A 118 13.02 -17.40 11.24
CA LYS A 118 13.73 -16.34 11.99
C LYS A 118 12.90 -15.07 12.20
N VAL A 119 11.82 -14.90 11.42
CA VAL A 119 10.94 -13.72 11.49
C VAL A 119 9.63 -14.07 12.18
N PHE A 120 8.98 -15.16 11.75
CA PHE A 120 7.74 -15.66 12.33
C PHE A 120 7.61 -17.16 12.15
N THR A 121 6.81 -17.79 13.03
CA THR A 121 6.45 -19.21 12.96
C THR A 121 4.93 -19.32 12.95
N ILE A 122 4.41 -20.21 12.11
CA ILE A 122 2.98 -20.57 12.12
C ILE A 122 2.88 -21.92 12.84
N SER A 123 2.34 -21.89 14.06
CA SER A 123 2.32 -23.06 14.95
C SER A 123 1.14 -23.98 14.65
N GLU A 124 -0.06 -23.44 14.44
CA GLU A 124 -1.26 -24.23 14.11
C GLU A 124 -2.20 -23.49 13.14
N ILE A 125 -2.81 -24.25 12.22
CA ILE A 125 -3.92 -23.80 11.38
C ILE A 125 -5.17 -24.54 11.85
N THR A 126 -6.06 -23.83 12.54
CA THR A 126 -7.38 -24.33 12.93
C THR A 126 -8.42 -23.94 11.87
N ASN A 127 -9.55 -24.67 11.80
CA ASN A 127 -10.66 -24.36 10.88
C ASN A 127 -11.14 -22.89 10.98
N SER A 128 -11.05 -22.27 12.16
CA SER A 128 -11.38 -20.85 12.36
C SER A 128 -10.18 -19.92 12.21
N ASP A 129 -9.00 -20.28 12.71
CA ASP A 129 -7.90 -19.33 12.98
C ASP A 129 -6.50 -19.87 12.62
N ILE A 130 -5.63 -19.00 12.12
CA ILE A 130 -4.20 -19.25 11.88
C ILE A 130 -3.41 -18.62 13.04
N ILE A 131 -2.76 -19.42 13.87
CA ILE A 131 -1.97 -18.90 14.99
C ILE A 131 -0.57 -18.57 14.47
N ILE A 132 -0.22 -17.28 14.48
CA ILE A 132 1.10 -16.78 14.09
C ILE A 132 1.85 -16.30 15.31
N GLU A 133 2.98 -16.94 15.56
CA GLU A 133 3.93 -16.56 16.59
C GLU A 133 5.08 -15.80 15.95
N TYR A 134 5.02 -14.48 16.05
CA TYR A 134 6.13 -13.61 15.65
C TYR A 134 7.31 -13.77 16.60
N VAL A 135 8.52 -13.87 16.06
CA VAL A 135 9.75 -13.86 16.85
C VAL A 135 10.05 -12.40 17.23
N LYS A 136 9.35 -11.90 18.25
CA LYS A 136 9.34 -10.46 18.64
C LYS A 136 10.73 -9.92 19.02
N ASP A 137 11.64 -10.79 19.44
CA ASP A 137 13.03 -10.44 19.78
C ASP A 137 13.99 -10.57 18.59
N GLY A 138 13.50 -11.05 17.45
CA GLY A 138 14.27 -11.19 16.22
C GLY A 138 14.63 -9.81 15.63
N PHE A 139 15.90 -9.64 15.30
CA PHE A 139 16.40 -8.42 14.65
C PHE A 139 15.63 -8.09 13.35
N PHE A 140 15.41 -9.08 12.50
CA PHE A 140 14.73 -8.90 11.20
C PHE A 140 13.28 -8.45 11.34
N TYR A 141 12.53 -9.06 12.26
CA TYR A 141 11.16 -8.63 12.57
C TYR A 141 11.13 -7.16 13.00
N ARG A 142 11.95 -6.77 13.99
CA ARG A 142 11.96 -5.38 14.47
C ARG A 142 12.43 -4.39 13.40
N ALA A 143 13.43 -4.76 12.62
CA ALA A 143 13.97 -3.91 11.56
C ALA A 143 12.94 -3.63 10.47
N HIS A 144 12.22 -4.65 10.00
CA HIS A 144 11.17 -4.55 9.00
C HIS A 144 10.07 -3.55 9.42
N PHE A 145 9.45 -3.78 10.58
CA PHE A 145 8.35 -2.92 11.06
C PHE A 145 8.84 -1.49 11.35
N LEU A 146 10.01 -1.34 11.97
CA LEU A 146 10.57 -0.01 12.26
C LEU A 146 10.83 0.77 10.97
N TYR A 147 11.41 0.13 9.95
CA TYR A 147 11.65 0.74 8.65
C TYR A 147 10.35 1.23 8.01
N ASN A 148 9.35 0.35 7.88
CA ASN A 148 8.07 0.70 7.25
C ASN A 148 7.36 1.84 7.98
N TYR A 149 7.33 1.81 9.32
CA TYR A 149 6.69 2.85 10.11
C TYR A 149 7.39 4.19 10.03
N ILE A 150 8.73 4.23 10.01
CA ILE A 150 9.47 5.47 9.81
C ILE A 150 9.10 6.10 8.46
N VAL A 151 9.07 5.30 7.38
CA VAL A 151 8.73 5.82 6.05
C VAL A 151 7.29 6.30 5.98
N ILE A 152 6.33 5.56 6.55
CA ILE A 152 4.91 5.97 6.62
C ILE A 152 4.78 7.30 7.38
N VAL A 153 5.47 7.48 8.51
CA VAL A 153 5.45 8.73 9.28
C VAL A 153 6.00 9.90 8.45
N VAL A 154 7.08 9.70 7.70
CA VAL A 154 7.62 10.72 6.79
C VAL A 154 6.59 11.08 5.71
N ILE A 155 5.90 10.09 5.12
CA ILE A 155 4.84 10.32 4.13
C ILE A 155 3.67 11.10 4.74
N LEU A 156 3.23 10.76 5.95
CA LEU A 156 2.15 11.46 6.66
C LEU A 156 2.51 12.93 6.91
N ILE A 157 3.73 13.22 7.38
CA ILE A 157 4.23 14.58 7.57
C ILE A 157 4.24 15.35 6.24
N SER A 158 4.61 14.68 5.15
CA SER A 158 4.62 15.26 3.80
C SER A 158 3.22 15.71 3.38
N PHE A 159 2.21 14.87 3.60
CA PHE A 159 0.83 15.23 3.29
C PHE A 159 0.28 16.33 4.21
N ILE A 160 0.59 16.32 5.51
CA ILE A 160 0.22 17.42 6.43
C ILE A 160 0.75 18.75 5.92
N PHE A 161 2.02 18.80 5.50
CA PHE A 161 2.61 20.02 4.95
C PHE A 161 1.88 20.49 3.68
N MET A 162 1.54 19.56 2.77
CA MET A 162 0.79 19.92 1.56
C MET A 162 -0.62 20.40 1.84
N ILE A 163 -1.32 19.79 2.79
CA ILE A 163 -2.66 20.22 3.20
C ILE A 163 -2.61 21.64 3.76
N ALA A 164 -1.60 21.96 4.59
CA ALA A 164 -1.42 23.29 5.16
C ALA A 164 -1.05 24.35 4.10
N LYS A 165 -0.31 23.97 3.05
CA LYS A 165 0.19 24.90 2.01
C LYS A 165 -0.79 25.07 0.84
N ALA A 166 -1.53 24.02 0.48
CA ALA A 166 -2.44 24.05 -0.67
C ALA A 166 -3.68 24.90 -0.37
N SER A 167 -4.25 25.51 -1.41
CA SER A 167 -5.57 26.14 -1.27
C SER A 167 -6.64 25.07 -1.07
N LYS A 168 -7.75 25.43 -0.42
CA LYS A 168 -8.81 24.50 0.03
C LYS A 168 -9.37 23.58 -1.07
N PHE A 169 -9.35 24.03 -2.33
CA PHE A 169 -9.81 23.23 -3.48
C PHE A 169 -8.80 22.14 -3.90
N TYR A 170 -7.50 22.40 -3.73
CA TYR A 170 -6.43 21.47 -4.05
C TYR A 170 -6.03 20.60 -2.84
N SER A 171 -6.27 21.08 -1.61
CA SER A 171 -5.98 20.35 -0.37
C SER A 171 -6.79 19.05 -0.26
N PHE A 172 -8.04 19.05 -0.75
CA PHE A 172 -8.94 17.90 -0.69
C PHE A 172 -8.31 16.57 -1.15
N ARG A 173 -7.52 16.58 -2.23
CA ARG A 173 -6.89 15.36 -2.74
C ARG A 173 -5.85 14.81 -1.77
N TYR A 174 -5.07 15.70 -1.17
CA TYR A 174 -4.07 15.36 -0.15
C TYR A 174 -4.74 14.93 1.15
N GLU A 175 -5.86 15.56 1.53
CA GLU A 175 -6.65 15.20 2.71
C GLU A 175 -7.21 13.77 2.62
N VAL A 176 -7.80 13.40 1.48
CA VAL A 176 -8.37 12.05 1.32
C VAL A 176 -7.28 10.97 1.42
N ILE A 177 -6.14 11.16 0.77
CA ILE A 177 -5.01 10.21 0.84
C ILE A 177 -4.41 10.17 2.25
N PHE A 178 -4.29 11.34 2.90
CA PHE A 178 -3.80 11.41 4.27
C PHE A 178 -4.70 10.67 5.25
N ILE A 179 -6.02 10.90 5.20
CA ILE A 179 -6.98 10.28 6.11
C ILE A 179 -6.96 8.76 5.94
N THR A 180 -6.97 8.25 4.71
CA THR A 180 -6.95 6.80 4.48
C THR A 180 -5.64 6.17 4.91
N LEU A 181 -4.49 6.79 4.62
CA LEU A 181 -3.18 6.33 5.09
C LEU A 181 -3.11 6.34 6.62
N PHE A 182 -3.59 7.40 7.27
CA PHE A 182 -3.58 7.55 8.72
C PHE A 182 -4.48 6.52 9.41
N VAL A 183 -5.70 6.31 8.91
CA VAL A 183 -6.62 5.29 9.43
C VAL A 183 -6.03 3.89 9.24
N GLY A 184 -5.46 3.59 8.07
CA GLY A 184 -4.78 2.33 7.80
C GLY A 184 -3.63 2.08 8.77
N PHE A 185 -2.80 3.10 9.02
CA PHE A 185 -1.69 3.03 9.96
C PHE A 185 -2.13 2.76 11.40
N ILE A 186 -3.16 3.44 11.89
CA ILE A 186 -3.69 3.21 13.25
C ILE A 186 -4.28 1.80 13.39
N LEU A 187 -4.99 1.32 12.36
CA LEU A 187 -5.54 -0.03 12.35
C LEU A 187 -4.43 -1.09 12.29
N ASP A 188 -3.37 -0.87 11.51
CA ASP A 188 -2.22 -1.79 11.44
C ASP A 188 -1.56 -1.93 12.81
N LEU A 189 -1.31 -0.82 13.51
CA LEU A 189 -0.78 -0.83 14.88
C LEU A 189 -1.70 -1.61 15.84
N ALA A 190 -3.02 -1.49 15.68
CA ALA A 190 -3.99 -2.24 16.46
C ALA A 190 -4.00 -3.74 16.11
N THR A 191 -3.88 -4.10 14.83
CA THR A 191 -3.80 -5.48 14.37
C THR A 191 -2.53 -6.16 14.88
N VAL A 192 -1.36 -5.52 14.73
CA VAL A 192 -0.07 -6.05 15.22
C VAL A 192 -0.12 -6.27 16.74
N ARG A 193 -0.77 -5.36 17.49
CA ARG A 193 -0.95 -5.50 18.93
C ARG A 193 -1.91 -6.62 19.32
N SER A 194 -3.00 -6.80 18.58
CA SER A 194 -4.04 -7.79 18.87
C SER A 194 -3.73 -9.19 18.33
N GLN A 195 -2.71 -9.34 17.48
CA GLN A 195 -2.37 -10.60 16.79
C GLN A 195 -3.56 -11.20 16.01
N SER A 196 -4.48 -10.34 15.55
CA SER A 196 -5.65 -10.74 14.79
C SER A 196 -5.27 -11.18 13.37
N ILE A 197 -5.85 -12.28 12.90
CA ILE A 197 -5.75 -12.74 11.51
C ILE A 197 -6.63 -11.88 10.58
N TYR A 198 -7.73 -11.34 11.13
CA TYR A 198 -8.60 -10.41 10.43
C TYR A 198 -7.95 -9.03 10.48
N ASP A 199 -7.04 -8.78 9.53
CA ASP A 199 -6.40 -7.49 9.39
C ASP A 199 -7.29 -6.53 8.60
N ILE A 200 -7.97 -5.64 9.32
CA ILE A 200 -8.79 -4.61 8.69
C ILE A 200 -7.91 -3.54 8.03
N SER A 201 -6.66 -3.39 8.45
CA SER A 201 -5.75 -2.41 7.85
C SER A 201 -5.48 -2.72 6.37
N THR A 202 -5.37 -4.01 6.02
CA THR A 202 -5.21 -4.46 4.62
C THR A 202 -6.35 -4.00 3.73
N LEU A 203 -7.60 -4.05 4.21
CA LEU A 203 -8.77 -3.54 3.47
C LEU A 203 -8.73 -2.02 3.30
N ILE A 204 -8.18 -1.29 4.27
CA ILE A 204 -8.05 0.17 4.16
C ILE A 204 -6.93 0.53 3.18
N TYR A 205 -5.83 -0.23 3.17
CA TYR A 205 -4.72 0.00 2.23
C TYR A 205 -5.08 -0.36 0.78
N GLY A 206 -5.84 -1.42 0.53
CA GLY A 206 -6.33 -1.70 -0.83
C GLY A 206 -7.36 -0.66 -1.30
N PHE A 207 -8.23 -0.16 -0.41
CA PHE A 207 -9.09 0.99 -0.71
C PHE A 207 -8.30 2.28 -0.99
N MET A 208 -7.22 2.52 -0.25
CA MET A 208 -6.29 3.61 -0.53
C MET A 208 -5.68 3.49 -1.92
N SER A 209 -5.34 2.29 -2.38
CA SER A 209 -4.88 2.04 -3.77
C SER A 209 -5.89 2.56 -4.79
N MET A 210 -7.15 2.14 -4.67
CA MET A 210 -8.22 2.59 -5.56
C MET A 210 -8.39 4.12 -5.56
N ILE A 211 -8.25 4.76 -4.40
CA ILE A 211 -8.26 6.23 -4.27
C ILE A 211 -7.08 6.88 -5.00
N ILE A 212 -5.87 6.35 -4.83
CA ILE A 212 -4.66 6.85 -5.49
C ILE A 212 -4.86 6.79 -7.01
N TYR A 213 -5.32 5.64 -7.53
CA TYR A 213 -5.68 5.50 -8.95
C TYR A 213 -6.70 6.57 -9.37
N TYR A 214 -7.81 6.71 -8.65
CA TYR A 214 -8.90 7.61 -9.03
C TYR A 214 -8.43 9.08 -9.04
N LEU A 215 -7.85 9.56 -7.94
CA LEU A 215 -7.40 10.95 -7.78
C LEU A 215 -6.28 11.34 -8.74
N THR A 216 -5.51 10.36 -9.22
CA THR A 216 -4.35 10.61 -10.07
C THR A 216 -4.66 10.49 -11.56
N LEU A 217 -5.43 9.47 -11.96
CA LEU A 217 -5.55 9.08 -13.38
C LEU A 217 -6.94 9.26 -13.97
N SER A 218 -7.97 9.45 -13.13
CA SER A 218 -9.37 9.52 -13.55
C SER A 218 -10.06 10.82 -13.12
N TYR A 219 -9.66 11.42 -12.00
CA TYR A 219 -10.25 12.65 -11.50
C TYR A 219 -9.84 13.86 -12.34
N ILE A 220 -10.83 14.59 -12.85
CA ILE A 220 -10.65 15.86 -13.57
C ILE A 220 -11.16 16.99 -12.66
N PRO A 221 -10.33 18.01 -12.32
CA PRO A 221 -10.80 19.15 -11.55
C PRO A 221 -11.83 19.98 -12.32
N ASN A 222 -12.88 20.43 -11.63
CA ASN A 222 -13.96 21.24 -12.21
C ASN A 222 -13.45 22.49 -12.93
N GLU A 223 -12.42 23.15 -12.40
CA GLU A 223 -11.82 24.35 -13.00
C GLU A 223 -11.18 24.07 -14.37
N LEU A 224 -10.66 22.86 -14.59
CA LEU A 224 -10.12 22.44 -15.89
C LEU A 224 -11.26 22.18 -16.88
N ILE A 225 -12.40 21.67 -16.40
CA ILE A 225 -13.61 21.49 -17.21
C ILE A 225 -14.15 22.87 -17.60
N GLU A 226 -14.27 23.80 -16.65
CA GLU A 226 -14.74 25.16 -16.89
C GLU A 226 -13.81 25.95 -17.81
N ASN A 227 -12.48 25.83 -17.64
CA ASN A 227 -11.51 26.47 -18.52
C ASN A 227 -11.48 25.87 -19.93
N THR A 228 -11.66 24.55 -20.05
CA THR A 228 -11.77 23.89 -21.37
C THR A 228 -13.07 24.30 -22.06
N LEU A 229 -14.19 24.32 -21.34
CA LEU A 229 -15.47 24.78 -21.85
C LEU A 229 -15.44 26.26 -22.24
N SER A 230 -14.81 27.12 -21.43
CA SER A 230 -14.70 28.55 -21.74
C SER A 230 -13.82 28.83 -22.95
N LEU A 231 -12.73 28.06 -23.13
CA LEU A 231 -11.91 28.10 -24.35
C LEU A 231 -12.72 27.66 -25.59
N ILE A 232 -13.46 26.56 -25.50
CA ILE A 232 -14.31 26.09 -26.61
C ILE A 232 -15.37 27.14 -26.98
N ILE A 233 -16.04 27.74 -25.98
CA ILE A 233 -17.05 28.78 -26.21
C ILE A 233 -16.42 30.02 -26.84
N LYS A 234 -15.20 30.39 -26.44
CA LYS A 234 -14.47 31.52 -27.01
C LYS A 234 -14.05 31.28 -28.45
N ASP A 235 -13.69 30.05 -28.82
CA ASP A 235 -13.36 29.68 -30.20
C ASP A 235 -14.60 29.57 -31.11
N MET A 236 -15.79 29.47 -30.52
CA MET A 236 -17.07 29.43 -31.25
C MET A 236 -17.69 30.80 -31.56
N ASN A 237 -17.24 31.87 -30.90
CA ASN A 237 -17.68 33.26 -31.11
C ASN A 237 -16.69 34.04 -31.98
#